data_AF-A0A5Q4F3M4-F1
#
_entry.id   AF-A0A5Q4F3M4-F1
#
_cell.length_a   1.000
_cell.length_b   1.000
_cell.length_c   1.000
_cell.angle_alpha   90.00
_cell.angle_beta   90.00
_cell.angle_gamma   90.00
#
_symmetry.space_group_name_H-M   'P 1'
#
loop_
_entity.id
_entity.type
_entity.pdbx_description
1 polymer ?
#
loop_
_entity_poly.entity_id
_entity_poly.type
_entity_poly.pdbx_seq_one_letter_code
_entity_poly.pdbx_strand_id
1 'polypeptide(L)' 'MNTNQLKKFAQETRRKLLKQVNGKLEHVLSSDNGALRDKIHVVQELKKDLDRFGREALVDKVAYTWFNRFVALRY' A
#
# COMPACT_ATOMS: atom_id res chain seq x y z
N MET A 1 -29.07 -8.90 0.04
CA MET A 1 -27.63 -8.55 0.02
C MET A 1 -26.82 -9.81 0.25
N ASN A 2 -25.97 -10.23 -0.70
CA ASN A 2 -25.25 -11.50 -0.61
C ASN A 2 -23.95 -11.33 0.20
N THR A 3 -24.05 -11.36 1.53
CA THR A 3 -22.95 -11.05 2.47
C THR A 3 -21.72 -11.95 2.28
N ASN A 4 -21.90 -13.17 1.78
CA ASN A 4 -20.80 -14.08 1.42
C ASN A 4 -19.95 -13.59 0.24
N GLN A 5 -20.57 -12.97 -0.78
CA GLN A 5 -19.84 -12.39 -1.90
C GLN A 5 -19.04 -11.17 -1.46
N LEU A 6 -19.63 -10.31 -0.61
CA LEU A 6 -18.95 -9.15 -0.06
C LEU A 6 -17.74 -9.55 0.80
N LYS A 7 -17.90 -10.58 1.65
CA LYS A 7 -16.81 -11.12 2.47
C LYS A 7 -15.65 -11.66 1.63
N LYS A 8 -15.94 -12.45 0.59
CA LYS A 8 -14.91 -12.96 -0.34
C LYS A 8 -14.22 -11.81 -1.08
N PHE A 9 -15.00 -10.85 -1.59
CA PHE A 9 -14.47 -9.67 -2.27
C PHE A 9 -13.53 -8.85 -1.37
N ALA A 10 -13.93 -8.58 -0.12
CA ALA A 10 -13.10 -7.83 0.82
C ALA A 10 -11.78 -8.55 1.13
N GLN A 11 -11.82 -9.87 1.35
CA GLN A 11 -10.62 -10.67 1.59
C GLN A 11 -9.67 -10.70 0.38
N GLU A 12 -10.21 -10.88 -0.82
CA GLU A 12 -9.41 -10.86 -2.05
C GLU A 12 -8.82 -9.48 -2.33
N THR A 13 -9.61 -8.42 -2.12
CA THR A 13 -9.17 -7.04 -2.31
C THR A 13 -8.05 -6.69 -1.34
N ARG A 14 -8.16 -7.09 -0.07
CA ARG A 14 -7.07 -6.90 0.91
C ARG A 14 -5.79 -7.60 0.48
N ARG A 15 -5.87 -8.89 0.07
CA ARG A 15 -4.69 -9.65 -0.41
C ARG A 15 -4.05 -8.99 -1.64
N LYS A 16 -4.86 -8.54 -2.59
CA LYS A 16 -4.38 -7.84 -3.80
C LYS A 16 -3.70 -6.52 -3.43
N LEU A 17 -4.29 -5.74 -2.54
CA LEU A 17 -3.72 -4.47 -2.08
C LEU A 17 -2.37 -4.68 -1.39
N LEU A 18 -2.26 -5.65 -0.49
CA LEU A 18 -0.97 -5.98 0.15
C LEU A 18 0.10 -6.31 -0.89
N LYS A 19 -0.22 -7.16 -1.87
CA LYS A 19 0.71 -7.52 -2.95
C LYS A 19 1.13 -6.31 -3.79
N GLN A 20 0.18 -5.45 -4.16
CA GLN A 20 0.45 -4.26 -4.97
C GLN A 20 1.27 -3.21 -4.20
N VAL A 21 0.93 -2.96 -2.93
CA VAL A 21 1.66 -2.02 -2.07
C VAL A 21 3.08 -2.52 -1.85
N ASN A 22 3.26 -3.81 -1.59
CA ASN A 22 4.59 -4.38 -1.42
C ASN A 22 5.44 -4.27 -2.70
N GLY A 23 4.87 -4.64 -3.86
CA GLY A 23 5.57 -4.50 -5.14
C GLY A 23 5.93 -3.05 -5.48
N LYS A 24 5.05 -2.10 -5.12
CA LYS A 24 5.31 -0.67 -5.31
C LYS A 24 6.36 -0.13 -4.35
N LEU A 25 6.37 -0.61 -3.10
CA LEU A 25 7.39 -0.29 -2.11
C LEU A 25 8.77 -0.74 -2.61
N GLU A 26 8.91 -2.00 -3.04
CA GLU A 26 10.16 -2.52 -3.59
C GLU A 26 10.61 -1.73 -4.84
N HIS A 27 9.67 -1.42 -5.73
CA HIS A 27 9.96 -0.64 -6.93
C HIS A 27 10.51 0.74 -6.58
N VAL A 28 9.90 1.46 -5.63
CA VAL A 28 10.34 2.79 -5.19
C VAL A 28 11.67 2.74 -4.45
N LEU A 29 11.93 1.67 -3.67
CA LEU A 29 13.19 1.50 -2.95
C LEU A 29 14.36 1.11 -3.87
N SER A 30 14.08 0.37 -4.95
CA SER A 30 15.10 -0.14 -5.89
C SER A 30 15.36 0.78 -7.07
N SER A 31 14.38 1.62 -7.43
CA SER A 31 14.46 2.54 -8.56
C SER A 31 15.22 3.80 -8.17
N ASP A 32 16.50 3.92 -8.54
CA ASP A 32 17.28 5.16 -8.44
C ASP A 32 17.04 6.07 -9.66
N ASN A 33 15.77 6.18 -10.07
CA ASN A 33 15.39 6.74 -11.36
C ASN A 33 15.23 8.25 -11.20
N GLY A 34 15.64 9.05 -12.20
CA GLY A 34 15.48 10.51 -12.19
C GLY A 34 14.06 11.01 -11.88
N ALA A 35 13.03 10.20 -12.13
CA ALA A 35 11.62 10.47 -11.77
C ALA A 35 11.34 10.57 -10.26
N LEU A 36 12.22 10.04 -9.41
CA LEU A 36 12.13 10.15 -7.96
C LEU A 36 12.91 11.34 -7.41
N ARG A 37 13.70 12.08 -8.22
CA ARG A 37 14.43 13.27 -7.74
C ARG A 37 13.50 14.30 -7.11
N ASP A 38 12.38 14.59 -7.76
CA ASP A 38 11.38 15.54 -7.25
C ASP A 38 10.63 15.01 -6.00
N LYS A 39 10.74 13.70 -5.75
CA LYS A 39 10.07 12.98 -4.66
C LYS A 39 11.05 12.40 -3.66
N ILE A 40 12.32 12.81 -3.68
CA ILE A 40 13.37 12.31 -2.78
C ILE A 40 12.94 12.44 -1.32
N HIS A 41 12.31 13.56 -0.96
CA HIS A 41 11.81 13.80 0.39
C HIS A 41 10.79 12.73 0.82
N VAL A 42 9.86 12.35 -0.07
CA VAL A 42 8.86 11.31 0.17
C VAL A 42 9.53 9.94 0.35
N VAL A 43 10.52 9.62 -0.48
CA VAL A 43 11.24 8.33 -0.37
C VAL A 43 12.05 8.26 0.93
N GLN A 44 12.66 9.37 1.35
CA GLN A 44 13.39 9.44 2.61
C GLN A 44 12.46 9.29 3.82
N GLU A 45 11.28 9.92 3.79
CA GLU A 45 10.26 9.75 4.82
C GLU A 45 9.76 8.30 4.86
N LEU A 46 9.52 7.70 3.69
CA LEU A 46 9.13 6.29 3.57
C LEU A 46 10.19 5.35 4.15
N LYS A 47 11.47 5.62 3.94
CA LYS A 47 12.58 4.86 4.54
C LYS A 47 12.65 5.03 6.05
N LYS A 48 12.39 6.23 6.59
CA LYS A 48 12.32 6.45 8.05
C LYS A 48 11.14 5.71 8.68
N ASP A 49 9.98 5.76 8.03
CA ASP A 49 8.81 5.00 8.48
C ASP A 49 9.04 3.50 8.39
N LEU A 50 9.76 3.04 7.37
CA LEU A 50 10.16 1.65 7.22
C LEU A 50 11.07 1.20 8.37
N ASP A 51 12.03 2.03 8.77
CA ASP A 51 12.92 1.76 9.91
C ASP A 51 12.17 1.76 11.25
N ARG A 52 11.24 2.71 11.42
CA ARG A 52 10.47 2.90 12.66
C ARG A 52 9.41 1.83 12.89
N PHE A 53 8.66 1.45 11.85
CA PHE A 53 7.51 0.55 11.97
C PHE A 53 7.78 -0.85 11.43
N GLY A 54 8.79 -1.01 10.57
CA GLY A 54 9.05 -2.25 9.84
C GLY A 54 8.21 -2.36 8.56
N ARG A 55 8.67 -3.22 7.65
CA ARG A 55 8.06 -3.41 6.32
C ARG A 55 6.61 -3.87 6.39
N GLU A 56 6.32 -4.88 7.19
CA GLU A 56 4.95 -5.44 7.29
C GLU A 56 3.96 -4.40 7.81
N ALA A 57 4.28 -3.70 8.90
CA ALA A 57 3.38 -2.71 9.48
C ALA A 57 3.14 -1.52 8.53
N LEU A 58 4.17 -1.07 7.83
CA LEU A 58 4.04 0.00 6.83
C LEU A 58 3.14 -0.43 5.66
N VAL A 59 3.37 -1.64 5.13
CA VAL A 59 2.57 -2.20 4.04
C VAL A 59 1.11 -2.38 4.47
N ASP A 60 0.86 -2.90 5.67
CA ASP A 60 -0.50 -3.06 6.20
C ASP A 60 -1.21 -1.71 6.38
N LYS A 61 -0.53 -0.70 6.93
CA LYS A 61 -1.10 0.65 7.12
C LYS A 61 -1.48 1.30 5.80
N VAL A 62 -0.59 1.23 4.81
CA VAL A 62 -0.82 1.80 3.47
C VAL A 62 -1.92 1.02 2.74
N ALA A 63 -1.89 -0.32 2.80
CA ALA A 63 -2.92 -1.16 2.22
C ALA A 63 -4.30 -0.90 2.86
N TYR A 64 -4.36 -0.69 4.18
CA TYR A 64 -5.60 -0.33 4.87
C TYR A 64 -6.13 1.05 4.44
N THR A 65 -5.24 2.04 4.32
CA THR A 65 -5.59 3.38 3.84
C THR A 65 -6.18 3.32 2.43
N TRP A 66 -5.54 2.58 1.52
CA TRP A 66 -6.06 2.39 0.16
C TRP A 66 -7.33 1.55 0.13
N PHE A 67 -7.45 0.51 0.97
CA PHE A 67 -8.67 -0.27 1.10
C PHE A 67 -9.85 0.61 1.50
N ASN A 68 -9.68 1.44 2.54
CA ASN A 68 -10.72 2.36 2.99
C ASN A 68 -11.13 3.35 1.88
N ARG A 69 -10.15 3.89 1.16
CA ARG A 69 -10.40 4.80 0.03
C ARG A 69 -11.12 4.10 -1.13
N PHE A 70 -10.80 2.84 -1.41
CA PHE A 70 -11.45 2.06 -2.46
C PHE A 70 -12.89 1.69 -2.10
N VAL A 71 -13.14 1.38 -0.82
CA VAL A 71 -14.49 1.13 -0.31
C VAL A 71 -15.33 2.41 -0.39
N ALA A 72 -14.79 3.54 0.06
CA ALA A 72 -15.47 4.85 0.02
C ALA A 72 -15.76 5.39 -1.39
N LEU A 73 -15.05 4.89 -2.42
CA LEU A 73 -15.35 5.22 -3.81
C LEU A 73 -16.42 4.31 -4.42
N ARG A 74 -16.63 3.13 -3.84
CA ARG A 74 -17.49 2.07 -4.39
C ARG A 74 -18.87 2.02 -3.71
N TYR A 75 -18.99 2.64 -2.54
CA TYR A 75 -20.17 2.73 -1.70
C TYR A 75 -20.29 4.16 -1.15
#